data_AF-A0AAN4ZKE9-F1
#
_entry.id   AF-A0AAN4ZKE9-F1
#
_cell.length_a   1.000
_cell.length_b   1.000
_cell.length_c   1.000
_cell.angle_alpha   90.00
_cell.angle_beta   90.00
_cell.angle_gamma   90.00
#
_symmetry.space_group_name_H-M   'P 1'
#
loop_
_entity.id
_entity.type
_entity.pdbx_description
1 polymer ?
#
loop_
_entity_poly.entity_id
_entity_poly.type
_entity_poly.pdbx_seq_one_letter_code
_entity_poly.pdbx_strand_id
1 'polypeptide(L)'
;KKFQLLKILLLLLSALALSRGADDSIDLGQCGKTRDCFLRDSCIGTTNANVLMILEKGKTVTKENCDIIIQTRYYTRDRHRFIMQVNLTDSTEEISDSDIILNHDGDQFKCTKNGPEVNKALFEIGKPHRSWNSKLIVCAFTLKNKNSGNVS
;
A
#
# COMPACT_ATOMS: atom_id res chain seq x y z
N LYS A 1 10.21 4.99 -42.09
CA LYS A 1 9.62 5.97 -41.13
C LYS A 1 8.44 5.41 -40.31
N LYS A 2 7.43 4.73 -40.90
CA LYS A 2 6.30 4.12 -40.15
C LYS A 2 6.69 3.11 -39.04
N PHE A 3 7.72 2.29 -39.28
CA PHE A 3 8.18 1.27 -38.31
C PHE A 3 8.84 1.84 -37.03
N GLN A 4 9.44 3.03 -37.11
CA GLN A 4 10.07 3.70 -35.96
C GLN A 4 9.02 4.36 -35.05
N LEU A 5 7.98 4.97 -35.64
CA LEU A 5 6.84 5.50 -34.88
C LEU A 5 6.11 4.40 -34.10
N LEU A 6 5.89 3.23 -34.71
CA LEU A 6 5.22 2.12 -34.06
C LEU A 6 6.01 1.61 -32.83
N LYS A 7 7.33 1.50 -32.95
CA LYS A 7 8.21 1.10 -31.84
C LYS A 7 8.20 2.11 -30.68
N ILE A 8 8.26 3.41 -30.99
CA ILE A 8 8.19 4.47 -29.97
C ILE A 8 6.81 4.45 -29.28
N LEU A 9 5.73 4.25 -30.04
CA LEU A 9 4.38 4.17 -29.49
C LEU A 9 4.21 2.95 -28.57
N LEU A 10 4.73 1.77 -28.97
CA LEU A 10 4.73 0.57 -28.12
C LEU A 10 5.58 0.75 -26.85
N LEU A 11 6.72 1.43 -26.93
CA LEU A 11 7.55 1.76 -25.77
C LEU A 11 6.84 2.72 -24.80
N LEU A 12 6.12 3.71 -25.32
CA LEU A 12 5.31 4.62 -24.49
C LEU A 12 4.13 3.88 -23.85
N LEU A 13 3.40 3.05 -24.61
CA LEU A 13 2.29 2.24 -24.08
C LEU A 13 2.73 1.23 -23.01
N SER A 14 3.90 0.60 -23.18
CA SER A 14 4.46 -0.30 -22.17
C SER A 14 4.92 0.46 -20.93
N ALA A 15 5.52 1.64 -21.07
CA ALA A 15 5.84 2.51 -19.92
C ALA A 15 4.58 2.99 -19.17
N LEU A 16 3.50 3.30 -19.89
CA LEU A 16 2.19 3.67 -19.33
C LEU A 16 1.48 2.49 -18.62
N ALA A 17 1.64 1.27 -19.13
CA ALA A 17 1.10 0.07 -18.50
C ALA A 17 1.89 -0.32 -17.24
N LEU A 18 3.23 -0.24 -17.30
CA LEU A 18 4.12 -0.49 -16.16
C LEU A 18 3.90 0.52 -15.04
N SER A 19 3.65 1.80 -15.36
CA SER A 19 3.40 2.83 -14.34
C SER A 19 2.08 2.61 -13.59
N ARG A 20 1.04 2.11 -14.26
CA ARG A 20 -0.24 1.76 -13.61
C ARG A 20 -0.12 0.51 -12.74
N GLY A 21 0.54 -0.54 -13.22
CA GLY A 21 0.76 -1.76 -12.43
C GLY A 21 1.65 -1.53 -11.20
N ALA A 22 2.64 -0.63 -11.32
CA ALA A 22 3.50 -0.23 -10.21
C ALA A 22 2.78 0.67 -9.18
N ASP A 23 1.61 1.24 -9.49
CA ASP A 23 0.93 2.12 -8.54
C ASP A 23 0.20 1.37 -7.42
N ASP A 24 -0.08 0.08 -7.65
CA ASP A 24 -0.88 -0.77 -6.75
C ASP A 24 -0.03 -1.79 -5.99
N SER A 25 1.27 -1.89 -6.29
CA SER A 25 2.20 -2.86 -5.71
C SER A 25 3.10 -2.26 -4.62
N ILE A 26 3.57 -3.11 -3.71
CA ILE A 26 4.55 -2.72 -2.70
C ILE A 26 5.96 -2.80 -3.30
N ASP A 27 6.75 -1.74 -3.10
CA ASP A 27 8.18 -1.73 -3.44
C ASP A 27 8.98 -1.45 -2.17
N LEU A 28 9.54 -2.51 -1.58
CA LEU A 28 10.31 -2.43 -0.35
C LEU A 28 11.63 -1.65 -0.52
N GLY A 29 12.17 -1.59 -1.74
CA GLY A 29 13.41 -0.86 -2.04
C GLY A 29 13.27 0.67 -1.93
N GLN A 30 12.04 1.17 -1.86
CA GLN A 30 11.70 2.60 -1.72
C GLN A 30 11.33 3.01 -0.28
N CYS A 31 11.21 2.05 0.64
CA CYS A 31 10.92 2.32 2.05
C CYS A 31 12.04 3.14 2.71
N GLY A 32 11.67 4.15 3.49
CA GLY A 32 12.62 5.06 4.14
C GLY A 32 13.38 6.00 3.19
N LYS A 33 13.01 6.03 1.90
CA LYS A 33 13.54 6.97 0.89
C LYS A 33 12.48 7.97 0.47
N THR A 34 11.45 7.48 -0.22
CA THR A 34 10.35 8.30 -0.78
C THR A 34 8.99 7.84 -0.27
N ARG A 35 8.96 6.77 0.53
CA ARG A 35 7.76 6.09 1.01
C ARG A 35 7.99 5.62 2.42
N ASP A 36 6.94 5.72 3.23
CA ASP A 36 6.92 5.11 4.55
C ASP A 36 6.37 3.71 4.42
N CYS A 37 7.00 2.76 5.11
CA CYS A 37 6.56 1.38 5.13
C CYS A 37 6.41 0.94 6.57
N PHE A 38 5.27 0.34 6.88
CA PHE A 38 4.95 -0.22 8.16
C PHE A 38 4.83 -1.73 8.00
N LEU A 39 5.57 -2.47 8.81
CA LEU A 39 5.61 -3.93 8.79
C LEU A 39 5.18 -4.43 10.16
N ARG A 40 4.59 -5.61 10.23
CA ARG A 40 4.45 -6.28 11.52
C ARG A 40 5.83 -6.60 12.11
N ASP A 41 6.00 -6.43 13.41
CA ASP A 41 7.25 -6.68 14.14
C ASP A 41 7.84 -8.09 13.86
N SER A 42 6.96 -9.09 13.69
CA SER A 42 7.30 -10.46 13.28
C SER A 42 8.10 -10.56 11.98
N CYS A 43 8.01 -9.55 11.10
CA CYS A 43 8.72 -9.50 9.83
C CYS A 43 10.21 -9.15 9.96
N ILE A 44 10.64 -8.62 11.10
CA ILE A 44 12.03 -8.23 11.35
C ILE A 44 12.68 -8.98 12.51
N GLY A 45 12.03 -10.05 13.02
CA GLY A 45 12.65 -11.02 13.92
C GLY A 45 12.26 -10.93 15.40
N THR A 46 11.18 -10.22 15.73
CA THR A 46 10.76 -9.91 17.11
C THR A 46 9.38 -10.50 17.42
N THR A 47 9.09 -10.74 18.71
CA THR A 47 8.03 -11.65 19.19
C THR A 47 6.62 -11.07 19.21
N ASN A 48 6.42 -9.78 18.91
CA ASN A 48 5.12 -9.12 19.11
C ASN A 48 4.34 -8.91 17.80
N ALA A 49 3.67 -9.96 17.35
CA ALA A 49 2.94 -10.03 16.08
C ALA A 49 1.78 -9.02 15.89
N ASN A 50 1.48 -8.14 16.85
CA ASN A 50 0.35 -7.21 16.74
C ASN A 50 0.76 -5.73 16.54
N VAL A 51 2.05 -5.43 16.53
CA VAL A 51 2.54 -4.05 16.38
C VAL A 51 3.08 -3.85 14.98
N LEU A 52 2.57 -2.82 14.29
CA LEU A 52 3.16 -2.30 13.07
C LEU A 52 4.33 -1.37 13.42
N MET A 53 5.49 -1.61 12.83
CA MET A 53 6.69 -0.82 13.00
C MET A 53 7.14 -0.20 11.68
N ILE A 54 7.70 1.00 11.75
CA ILE A 54 8.27 1.67 10.57
C ILE A 54 9.54 0.93 10.14
N LEU A 55 9.61 0.55 8.86
CA LEU A 55 10.84 0.05 8.25
C LEU A 55 11.79 1.22 8.00
N GLU A 56 12.77 1.36 8.89
CA GLU A 56 13.81 2.38 8.78
C GLU A 56 14.71 2.17 7.56
N LYS A 57 15.26 3.28 7.06
CA LYS A 57 16.19 3.28 5.92
C LYS A 57 17.38 2.35 6.17
N GLY A 58 17.60 1.40 5.26
CA GLY A 58 18.73 0.48 5.30
C GLY A 58 18.50 -0.81 6.09
N LYS A 59 17.36 -0.96 6.77
CA LYS A 59 16.94 -2.26 7.32
C LYS A 59 16.33 -3.12 6.21
N THR A 60 16.68 -4.40 6.22
CA THR A 60 16.16 -5.41 5.30
C THR A 60 15.08 -6.22 5.98
N VAL A 61 14.01 -6.53 5.24
CA VAL A 61 13.02 -7.51 5.68
C VAL A 61 13.69 -8.88 5.60
N THR A 62 13.87 -9.55 6.73
CA THR A 62 14.65 -10.79 6.83
C THR A 62 13.83 -12.04 6.50
N LYS A 63 12.51 -11.92 6.46
CA LYS A 63 11.59 -12.97 6.00
C LYS A 63 10.96 -12.54 4.68
N GLU A 64 11.13 -13.33 3.63
CA GLU A 64 10.42 -13.13 2.35
C GLU A 64 8.89 -13.14 2.52
N ASN A 65 8.40 -13.78 3.59
CA ASN A 65 6.99 -13.97 3.89
C ASN A 65 6.53 -13.03 5.03
N CYS A 66 6.87 -11.74 4.91
CA CYS A 66 6.33 -10.74 5.82
C CYS A 66 4.81 -10.66 5.62
N ASP A 67 4.09 -10.89 6.70
CA ASP A 67 2.67 -11.20 6.70
C ASP A 67 1.79 -9.96 6.58
N ILE A 68 2.24 -8.80 7.04
CA ILE A 68 1.56 -7.51 6.78
C ILE A 68 2.57 -6.43 6.41
N ILE A 69 2.30 -5.75 5.30
CA ILE A 69 3.06 -4.58 4.85
C ILE A 69 2.09 -3.48 4.45
N ILE A 70 2.33 -2.27 4.96
CA ILE A 70 1.62 -1.07 4.55
C ILE A 70 2.63 -0.07 4.01
N GLN A 71 2.46 0.35 2.77
CA GLN A 71 3.29 1.37 2.14
C GLN A 71 2.46 2.63 1.88
N THR A 72 2.97 3.77 2.35
CA THR A 72 2.40 5.09 2.09
C THR A 72 3.24 5.83 1.05
N ARG A 73 2.58 6.34 0.01
CA ARG A 73 3.17 7.20 -1.01
C ARG A 73 2.58 8.60 -0.91
N TYR A 74 3.44 9.60 -0.79
CA TYR A 74 3.03 10.99 -0.68
C TYR A 74 2.98 11.61 -2.07
N TYR A 75 1.79 11.96 -2.57
CA TYR A 75 1.67 12.71 -3.83
C TYR A 75 1.67 14.21 -3.58
N THR A 76 0.92 14.65 -2.57
CA THR A 76 0.91 16.02 -2.03
C THR A 76 0.76 15.94 -0.51
N ARG A 77 0.85 17.08 0.19
CA ARG A 77 0.69 17.15 1.66
C ARG A 77 -0.66 16.59 2.16
N ASP A 78 -1.68 16.67 1.33
CA ASP A 78 -3.07 16.30 1.63
C ASP A 78 -3.53 15.04 0.89
N ARG A 79 -2.71 14.50 -0.03
CA ARG A 79 -3.07 13.37 -0.88
C ARG A 79 -2.03 12.27 -0.81
N HIS A 80 -2.42 11.17 -0.19
CA HIS A 80 -1.54 10.02 0.05
C HIS A 80 -2.15 8.76 -0.57
N ARG A 81 -1.30 7.89 -1.10
CA ARG A 81 -1.71 6.55 -1.53
C ARG A 81 -1.23 5.53 -0.52
N PHE A 82 -2.18 4.76 0.00
CA PHE A 82 -1.93 3.64 0.89
C PHE A 82 -2.01 2.35 0.10
N ILE A 83 -1.03 1.47 0.31
CA ILE A 83 -0.98 0.14 -0.28
C ILE A 83 -0.78 -0.83 0.88
N MET A 84 -1.78 -1.65 1.15
CA MET A 84 -1.79 -2.61 2.22
C MET A 84 -1.77 -4.02 1.62
N GLN A 85 -0.89 -4.87 2.12
CA GLN A 85 -0.81 -6.27 1.75
C GLN A 85 -0.83 -7.13 3.01
N VAL A 86 -1.62 -8.21 2.98
CA VAL A 86 -1.46 -9.34 3.91
C VAL A 86 -1.08 -10.57 3.12
N ASN A 87 0.00 -11.25 3.52
CA ASN A 87 0.44 -12.48 2.91
C ASN A 87 0.54 -13.62 3.95
N LEU A 88 -0.36 -14.59 3.86
CA LEU A 88 -0.37 -15.82 4.67
C LEU A 88 -0.13 -17.07 3.80
N THR A 89 0.52 -16.95 2.63
CA THR A 89 0.74 -18.09 1.72
C THR A 89 1.46 -19.27 2.37
N ASP A 90 2.32 -19.00 3.34
CA ASP A 90 3.12 -20.00 4.04
C ASP A 90 2.50 -20.44 5.38
N SER A 91 1.32 -19.91 5.71
CA SER A 91 0.55 -20.29 6.89
C SER A 91 -0.56 -21.28 6.53
N THR A 92 -0.93 -22.14 7.48
CA THR A 92 -2.13 -22.97 7.39
C THR A 92 -3.41 -22.15 7.59
N GLU A 93 -3.32 -20.96 8.20
CA GLU A 93 -4.44 -20.07 8.53
C GLU A 93 -4.97 -19.26 7.33
N GLU A 94 -6.21 -18.82 7.41
CA GLU A 94 -6.86 -18.00 6.38
C GLU A 94 -7.28 -16.62 6.93
N ILE A 95 -7.31 -15.62 6.03
CA ILE A 95 -7.69 -14.26 6.38
C ILE A 95 -9.23 -14.14 6.38
N SER A 96 -9.83 -14.16 7.58
CA SER A 96 -11.28 -14.15 7.77
C SER A 96 -11.89 -12.76 7.56
N ASP A 97 -11.31 -11.76 8.22
CA ASP A 97 -11.49 -10.32 8.06
C ASP A 97 -10.11 -9.68 8.07
N SER A 98 -9.92 -8.53 7.42
CA SER A 98 -8.59 -7.94 7.35
C SER A 98 -8.10 -7.56 8.76
N ASP A 99 -7.06 -8.23 9.24
CA ASP A 99 -6.29 -7.80 10.41
C ASP A 99 -5.50 -6.51 10.15
N ILE A 100 -5.66 -5.89 8.97
CA ILE A 100 -5.02 -4.63 8.62
C ILE A 100 -5.83 -3.47 9.16
N ILE A 101 -5.37 -2.96 10.28
CA ILE A 101 -5.79 -1.68 10.83
C ILE A 101 -4.54 -0.80 10.92
N LEU A 102 -4.50 0.25 10.11
CA LEU A 102 -3.51 1.30 10.29
C LEU A 102 -4.14 2.40 11.16
N ASN A 103 -3.51 2.70 12.29
CA ASN A 103 -3.78 3.92 13.03
C ASN A 103 -2.67 4.92 12.73
N HIS A 104 -2.99 6.07 12.15
CA HIS A 104 -2.03 7.14 11.88
C HIS A 104 -2.65 8.49 12.25
N ASP A 105 -1.97 9.26 13.10
CA ASP A 105 -2.44 10.57 13.60
C ASP A 105 -3.87 10.57 14.18
N GLY A 106 -4.28 9.46 14.81
CA GLY A 106 -5.60 9.29 15.40
C GLY A 106 -6.68 8.76 14.45
N ASP A 107 -6.36 8.61 13.16
CA ASP A 107 -7.26 8.05 12.17
C ASP A 107 -7.01 6.57 11.91
N GLN A 108 -8.11 5.82 11.78
CA GLN A 108 -8.11 4.40 11.51
C GLN A 108 -8.44 4.11 10.04
N PHE A 109 -7.60 3.31 9.39
CA PHE A 109 -7.79 2.83 8.03
C PHE A 109 -7.82 1.30 8.00
N LYS A 110 -8.86 0.75 7.40
CA LYS A 110 -9.08 -0.69 7.30
C LYS A 110 -9.28 -1.09 5.84
N CYS A 111 -8.89 -2.30 5.46
CA CYS A 111 -9.22 -2.83 4.13
C CYS A 111 -10.09 -4.09 4.17
N THR A 112 -11.38 -3.98 3.89
CA THR A 112 -12.30 -5.13 3.97
C THR A 112 -12.52 -5.83 2.63
N LYS A 113 -13.26 -6.95 2.67
CA LYS A 113 -13.78 -7.65 1.48
C LYS A 113 -14.64 -6.76 0.58
N ASN A 114 -15.08 -5.60 1.05
CA ASN A 114 -15.89 -4.68 0.26
C ASN A 114 -15.11 -3.45 -0.20
N GLY A 115 -13.89 -3.24 0.30
CA GLY A 115 -13.04 -2.10 -0.03
C GLY A 115 -12.42 -1.44 1.21
N PRO A 116 -11.69 -0.34 1.01
CA PRO A 116 -11.14 0.43 2.11
C PRO A 116 -12.23 1.15 2.91
N GLU A 117 -12.09 1.14 4.22
CA GLU A 117 -12.90 1.88 5.18
C GLU A 117 -12.03 2.91 5.90
N VAL A 118 -12.49 4.16 5.89
CA VAL A 118 -11.81 5.31 6.49
C VAL A 118 -12.84 6.23 7.13
N ASN A 119 -12.38 7.17 7.96
CA ASN A 119 -13.24 8.24 8.45
C ASN A 119 -13.68 9.18 7.31
N LYS A 120 -14.88 8.93 6.74
CA LYS A 120 -15.43 9.70 5.62
C LYS A 120 -15.76 11.15 5.97
N ALA A 121 -15.81 11.52 7.25
CA ALA A 121 -15.96 12.93 7.64
C ALA A 121 -14.70 13.74 7.32
N LEU A 122 -13.52 13.11 7.39
CA LEU A 122 -12.23 13.77 7.22
C LEU A 122 -11.61 13.51 5.84
N PHE A 123 -11.90 12.36 5.22
CA PHE A 123 -11.23 11.94 4.00
C PHE A 123 -12.18 11.60 2.85
N GLU A 124 -11.69 11.80 1.65
CA GLU A 124 -12.22 11.24 0.41
C GLU A 124 -11.35 10.09 -0.06
N ILE A 125 -11.98 9.00 -0.51
CA ILE A 125 -11.30 7.86 -1.10
C ILE A 125 -11.36 7.99 -2.62
N GLY A 126 -10.20 8.03 -3.27
CA GLY A 126 -10.07 7.87 -4.72
C GLY A 126 -10.39 6.45 -5.18
N LYS A 127 -10.24 6.17 -6.48
CA LYS A 127 -10.51 4.83 -7.01
C LYS A 127 -9.62 3.77 -6.31
N PRO A 128 -10.21 2.79 -5.61
CA PRO A 128 -9.45 1.73 -4.98
C PRO A 128 -9.08 0.64 -5.99
N HIS A 129 -7.95 -0.01 -5.74
CA HIS A 129 -7.60 -1.32 -6.27
C HIS A 129 -7.72 -2.35 -5.15
N ARG A 130 -8.30 -3.51 -5.45
CA ARG A 130 -8.49 -4.56 -4.46
C ARG A 130 -8.33 -5.93 -5.11
N SER A 131 -7.53 -6.77 -4.46
CA SER A 131 -7.44 -8.21 -4.71
C SER A 131 -7.65 -8.92 -3.38
N TRP A 132 -8.60 -9.86 -3.34
CA TRP A 132 -8.91 -10.62 -2.13
C TRP A 132 -8.86 -12.12 -2.40
N ASN A 133 -7.93 -12.80 -1.73
CA ASN A 133 -7.81 -14.24 -1.64
C ASN A 133 -7.65 -14.61 -0.15
N SER A 134 -8.11 -15.79 0.28
CA SER A 134 -8.01 -16.24 1.67
C SER A 134 -6.57 -16.30 2.20
N LYS A 135 -5.56 -16.31 1.32
CA LYS A 135 -4.13 -16.30 1.68
C LYS A 135 -3.39 -15.01 1.32
N LEU A 136 -3.93 -14.18 0.43
CA LEU A 136 -3.27 -12.97 -0.06
C LEU A 136 -4.30 -11.86 -0.29
N ILE A 137 -4.13 -10.75 0.43
CA ILE A 137 -4.94 -9.55 0.24
C ILE A 137 -4.03 -8.43 -0.21
N VAL A 138 -4.47 -7.70 -1.22
CA VAL A 138 -3.86 -6.43 -1.64
C VAL A 138 -4.94 -5.38 -1.74
N CYS A 139 -4.68 -4.22 -1.15
CA CYS A 139 -5.60 -3.11 -1.09
C CYS A 139 -4.86 -1.81 -1.27
N ALA A 140 -5.12 -1.12 -2.37
CA ALA A 140 -4.47 0.15 -2.67
C ALA A 140 -5.50 1.24 -2.92
N PHE A 141 -5.39 2.36 -2.22
CA PHE A 141 -6.34 3.45 -2.33
C PHE A 141 -5.69 4.79 -2.02
N THR A 142 -6.22 5.83 -2.63
CA THR A 142 -5.75 7.20 -2.42
C THR A 142 -6.69 7.87 -1.43
N LEU A 143 -6.13 8.48 -0.38
CA LEU A 143 -6.85 9.36 0.52
C LEU A 143 -6.51 10.80 0.22
N LYS A 144 -7.55 11.64 0.27
CA LYS A 144 -7.41 13.09 0.24
C LYS A 144 -8.10 13.69 1.46
N ASN A 145 -7.40 14.53 2.20
CA ASN A 145 -7.98 15.27 3.33
C ASN A 145 -8.94 16.36 2.81
N LYS A 146 -10.20 16.34 3.26
CA LYS A 146 -11.24 17.29 2.85
C LYS A 146 -10.98 18.72 3.31
N ASN A 147 -10.35 18.89 4.47
CA ASN A 147 -10.17 20.20 5.12
C ASN A 147 -8.90 20.93 4.65
N SER A 148 -8.07 20.28 3.84
CA SER A 148 -6.83 20.85 3.33
C SER A 148 -7.01 22.02 2.34
N GLY A 149 -8.24 22.21 1.83
CA GLY A 149 -8.62 23.35 0.98
C GLY A 149 -9.09 24.61 1.71
N ASN A 150 -9.23 24.58 3.05
CA ASN A 150 -9.73 25.72 3.85
C ASN A 150 -8.63 26.47 4.62
N VAL A 151 -7.37 26.38 4.16
CA VAL A 151 -6.34 27.31 4.62
C VAL A 151 -6.26 28.46 3.62
N SER A 152 -7.11 29.46 3.84
CA SER A 152 -7.05 30.79 3.24
C SER A 152 -6.88 31.82 4.35
#